data_AF-A0A4V5MV40-F1
#
_entry.id   AF-A0A4V5MV40-F1
#
_cell.length_a   1.000
_cell.length_b   1.000
_cell.length_c   1.000
_cell.angle_alpha   90.00
_cell.angle_beta   90.00
_cell.angle_gamma   90.00
#
_symmetry.space_group_name_H-M   'P 1'
#
loop_
_entity.id
_entity.type
_entity.pdbx_description
1 polymer ?
#
loop_
_entity_poly.entity_id
_entity_poly.type
_entity_poly.pdbx_seq_one_letter_code
_entity_poly.pdbx_strand_id
1 'polypeptide(L)'
;MTPRGVVVEPNGSGALRLAPAGAQMYRVSDGQMVPRAAEEDAPETEASREAAQGSTPSTAAALNAEEGAGEVTEQQVTEDSARSSTEDFATNLRDALAGATGQQPEAREEDDDDNTLRNALLLGLGAVAVGSYLNNNRQVALSAPDRVVVTRADGSQEVIKDEVALLRQPGATVATENFDDGSSRTIVTREDGSRVVTIRDANLQVLRRTLVSADGTTTQLIDDTTDVQPVDVGQLPAAAPVQTGTAPLNEDELRAALQRESNVGRRFTLSQIRNIAEVRALVAPVNINGITFDTGSAAIRPEQAQELQGLGRVIQEQIAANPREIFMIEGHTDTVGSDAANLALSDRRAETVALALTEYFDVAPENLVTQGYGEQFLRIRAEGDIRENRRASVRRITELLAQ
;
A
#
# COMPACT_ATOMS: atom_id res chain seq x y z
N MET A 1 10.64 -4.27 -31.18
CA MET A 1 10.46 -4.52 -29.74
C MET A 1 10.97 -5.93 -29.44
N THR A 2 11.61 -6.16 -28.30
CA THR A 2 11.99 -7.51 -27.88
C THR A 2 10.76 -8.30 -27.40
N PRO A 3 10.82 -9.65 -27.30
CA PRO A 3 9.74 -10.44 -26.69
C PRO A 3 9.43 -10.06 -25.24
N ARG A 4 10.37 -9.39 -24.54
CA ARG A 4 10.20 -8.90 -23.17
C ARG A 4 9.68 -7.46 -23.10
N GLY A 5 9.16 -6.93 -24.22
CA GLY A 5 8.55 -5.60 -24.21
C GLY A 5 9.56 -4.45 -24.09
N VAL A 6 10.82 -4.66 -24.49
CA VAL A 6 11.84 -3.61 -24.52
C VAL A 6 11.89 -2.99 -25.91
N VAL A 7 11.80 -1.67 -26.00
CA VAL A 7 11.88 -0.94 -27.27
C VAL A 7 13.35 -0.79 -27.66
N VAL A 8 13.65 -1.17 -28.90
CA VAL A 8 15.00 -1.11 -29.49
C VAL A 8 14.91 -0.39 -30.83
N GLU A 9 15.98 0.30 -31.19
CA GLU A 9 16.11 1.03 -32.45
C GLU A 9 17.46 0.72 -33.11
N PRO A 10 17.56 0.75 -34.45
CA PRO A 10 18.84 0.62 -35.14
C PRO A 10 19.70 1.86 -34.88
N ASN A 11 20.99 1.64 -34.64
CA ASN A 11 22.00 2.69 -34.59
C ASN A 11 22.51 3.01 -36.02
N GLY A 12 23.42 3.99 -36.14
CA GLY A 12 24.00 4.40 -37.43
C GLY A 12 24.75 3.30 -38.19
N SER A 13 25.10 2.18 -37.55
CA SER A 13 25.72 1.01 -38.19
C SER A 13 24.73 -0.13 -38.46
N GLY A 14 23.43 0.08 -38.21
CA GLY A 14 22.37 -0.91 -38.38
C GLY A 14 22.27 -1.94 -37.24
N ALA A 15 23.09 -1.84 -36.20
CA ALA A 15 22.98 -2.67 -35.00
C ALA A 15 21.88 -2.16 -34.09
N LEU A 16 21.14 -3.07 -33.44
CA LEU A 16 20.08 -2.69 -32.51
C LEU A 16 20.68 -2.19 -31.20
N ARG A 17 20.15 -1.08 -30.69
CA ARG A 17 20.41 -0.54 -29.36
C ARG A 17 19.10 -0.31 -28.62
N LEU A 18 19.15 -0.14 -27.30
CA LEU A 18 18.00 0.32 -26.53
C LEU A 18 17.54 1.68 -27.05
N ALA A 19 16.23 1.79 -27.28
CA ALA A 19 15.62 3.07 -27.58
C ALA A 19 15.66 3.98 -26.35
N PRO A 20 15.61 5.32 -26.52
CA PRO A 20 15.59 6.27 -25.41
C PRO A 20 14.51 5.93 -24.37
N ALA A 21 14.73 6.32 -23.12
CA ALA A 21 13.84 6.01 -22.00
C ALA A 21 12.37 6.31 -22.31
N GLY A 22 12.07 7.47 -22.93
CA GLY A 22 10.69 7.83 -23.31
C GLY A 22 10.00 6.84 -24.26
N ALA A 23 10.76 6.07 -25.06
CA ALA A 23 10.19 5.02 -25.91
C ALA A 23 9.75 3.78 -25.10
N GLN A 24 10.32 3.56 -23.91
CA GLN A 24 9.98 2.43 -23.03
C GLN A 24 8.62 2.60 -22.32
N MET A 25 7.92 3.72 -22.54
CA MET A 25 6.53 3.93 -22.11
C MET A 25 5.49 3.32 -23.06
N TYR A 26 5.94 2.78 -24.19
CA TYR A 26 5.07 2.33 -25.25
C TYR A 26 5.28 0.84 -25.54
N ARG A 27 4.28 0.21 -26.15
CA ARG A 27 4.38 -1.11 -26.76
C ARG A 27 3.93 -1.07 -28.20
N VAL A 28 4.30 -2.11 -28.96
CA VAL A 28 3.81 -2.27 -30.32
C VAL A 28 2.55 -3.13 -30.29
N SER A 29 1.45 -2.60 -30.81
CA SER A 29 0.17 -3.28 -31.03
C SER A 29 -0.24 -3.06 -32.48
N ASP A 30 -0.48 -4.12 -33.25
CA ASP A 30 -0.89 -4.03 -34.67
C ASP A 30 0.03 -3.12 -35.52
N GLY A 31 1.34 -3.17 -35.24
CA GLY A 31 2.35 -2.35 -35.94
C GLY A 31 2.37 -0.88 -35.53
N GLN A 32 1.55 -0.45 -34.57
CA GLN A 32 1.51 0.90 -34.04
C GLN A 32 2.07 0.97 -32.61
N MET A 33 2.70 2.09 -32.26
CA MET A 33 3.13 2.37 -30.90
C MET A 33 1.92 2.86 -30.08
N VAL A 34 1.56 2.11 -29.05
CA VAL A 34 0.48 2.45 -28.11
C VAL A 34 1.04 2.61 -26.70
N PRO A 35 0.48 3.51 -25.86
CA PRO A 35 0.89 3.62 -24.46
C PRO A 35 0.74 2.27 -23.75
N ARG A 36 1.75 1.92 -22.94
CA ARG A 36 1.78 0.71 -22.14
C ARG A 36 1.32 1.03 -20.71
N ALA A 37 0.49 0.18 -20.11
CA ALA A 37 0.14 0.32 -18.70
C ALA A 37 1.31 -0.14 -17.81
N ALA A 38 1.49 0.46 -16.64
CA ALA A 38 2.60 0.10 -15.74
C ALA A 38 2.46 -1.34 -15.22
N GLU A 39 1.23 -1.79 -15.06
CA GLU A 39 0.79 -3.11 -14.59
C GLU A 39 0.88 -4.21 -15.65
N GLU A 40 0.98 -3.85 -16.93
CA GLU A 40 1.01 -4.82 -18.02
C GLU A 40 2.24 -5.73 -17.91
N ASP A 41 2.17 -7.02 -18.23
CA ASP A 41 3.30 -7.96 -18.15
C ASP A 41 4.02 -7.98 -16.78
N ALA A 42 3.33 -7.64 -15.69
CA ALA A 42 3.92 -7.73 -14.36
C ALA A 42 4.27 -9.20 -14.05
N PRO A 43 5.44 -9.48 -13.45
CA PRO A 43 5.80 -10.84 -13.10
C PRO A 43 4.83 -11.38 -12.04
N GLU A 44 4.36 -12.61 -12.26
CA GLU A 44 3.59 -13.33 -11.25
C GLU A 44 4.49 -13.66 -10.06
N THR A 45 4.14 -13.12 -8.88
CA THR A 45 4.83 -13.36 -7.61
C THR A 45 4.10 -14.41 -6.77
N GLU A 46 4.78 -14.99 -5.79
CA GLU A 46 4.20 -15.88 -4.79
C GLU A 46 3.04 -15.20 -4.05
N ALA A 47 3.18 -13.92 -3.67
CA ALA A 47 2.08 -13.15 -3.08
C ALA A 47 0.86 -13.04 -4.02
N SER A 48 1.09 -12.82 -5.32
CA SER A 48 0.00 -12.76 -6.31
C SER A 48 -0.68 -14.13 -6.50
N ARG A 49 0.09 -15.24 -6.47
CA ARG A 49 -0.44 -16.61 -6.54
C ARG A 49 -1.23 -16.98 -5.29
N GLU A 50 -0.74 -16.62 -4.12
CA GLU A 50 -1.45 -16.79 -2.84
C GLU A 50 -2.75 -16.00 -2.85
N ALA A 51 -2.72 -14.73 -3.26
CA ALA A 51 -3.92 -13.90 -3.35
C ALA A 51 -4.92 -14.38 -4.42
N ALA A 52 -4.44 -14.97 -5.52
CA ALA A 52 -5.28 -15.52 -6.57
C ALA A 52 -6.00 -16.82 -6.14
N GLN A 53 -5.51 -17.49 -5.10
CA GLN A 53 -6.27 -18.58 -4.49
C GLN A 53 -7.54 -18.01 -3.85
N GLY A 54 -8.64 -18.74 -3.96
CA GLY A 54 -9.86 -18.36 -3.25
C GLY A 54 -9.61 -18.41 -1.74
N SER A 55 -10.29 -17.54 -1.01
CA SER A 55 -10.19 -17.49 0.45
C SER A 55 -11.42 -18.13 1.06
N THR A 56 -11.23 -19.13 1.92
CA THR A 56 -12.30 -19.60 2.79
C THR A 56 -12.57 -18.57 3.88
N PRO A 57 -13.80 -18.48 4.41
CA PRO A 57 -14.10 -17.60 5.54
C PRO A 57 -13.11 -17.76 6.69
N SER A 58 -12.56 -16.64 7.14
CA SER A 58 -11.57 -16.63 8.21
C SER A 58 -12.18 -17.13 9.53
N THR A 59 -11.46 -18.01 10.23
CA THR A 59 -11.84 -18.50 11.55
C THR A 59 -11.15 -17.73 12.68
N ALA A 60 -10.61 -16.54 12.39
CA ALA A 60 -9.91 -15.70 13.34
C ALA A 60 -10.74 -15.45 14.62
N ALA A 61 -10.17 -15.73 15.78
CA ALA A 61 -10.78 -15.52 17.09
C ALA A 61 -11.22 -14.06 17.27
N ALA A 62 -10.40 -13.11 16.81
CA ALA A 62 -10.68 -11.68 16.83
C ALA A 62 -11.97 -11.26 16.10
N LEU A 63 -12.55 -12.10 15.24
CA LEU A 63 -13.82 -11.79 14.56
C LEU A 63 -15.05 -12.03 15.45
N ASN A 64 -14.97 -12.97 16.38
CA ASN A 64 -16.13 -13.45 17.15
C ASN A 64 -16.03 -13.19 18.65
N ALA A 65 -14.83 -12.91 19.15
CA ALA A 65 -14.61 -12.67 20.58
C ALA A 65 -15.27 -11.36 21.06
N GLU A 66 -15.71 -11.33 22.31
CA GLU A 66 -16.15 -10.09 22.96
C GLU A 66 -14.95 -9.12 23.12
N GLU A 67 -15.19 -7.81 23.11
CA GLU A 67 -14.13 -6.81 23.40
C GLU A 67 -13.53 -7.07 24.79
N GLY A 68 -12.21 -7.03 24.90
CA GLY A 68 -11.44 -7.35 26.10
C GLY A 68 -11.19 -8.83 26.37
N ALA A 69 -11.57 -9.73 25.46
CA ALA A 69 -11.32 -11.17 25.61
C ALA A 69 -9.86 -11.59 25.29
N GLY A 70 -9.15 -10.78 24.51
CA GLY A 70 -7.72 -10.99 24.20
C GLY A 70 -6.78 -10.30 25.20
N GLU A 71 -5.48 -10.49 25.02
CA GLU A 71 -4.48 -9.71 25.75
C GLU A 71 -4.49 -8.26 25.24
N VAL A 72 -4.77 -7.30 26.13
CA VAL A 72 -4.99 -5.90 25.76
C VAL A 72 -3.78 -5.04 26.07
N THR A 73 -3.40 -4.22 25.10
CA THR A 73 -2.49 -3.08 25.28
C THR A 73 -3.22 -1.79 24.90
N GLU A 74 -3.00 -0.72 25.67
CA GLU A 74 -3.64 0.57 25.44
C GLU A 74 -2.60 1.68 25.43
N GLN A 75 -2.73 2.60 24.47
CA GLN A 75 -1.83 3.73 24.30
C GLN A 75 -2.63 4.97 23.89
N GLN A 76 -2.38 6.10 24.56
CA GLN A 76 -2.84 7.40 24.10
C GLN A 76 -1.90 7.94 23.03
N VAL A 77 -2.47 8.45 21.94
CA VAL A 77 -1.71 9.08 20.86
C VAL A 77 -1.52 10.56 21.19
N THR A 78 -0.27 10.95 21.37
CA THR A 78 0.19 12.33 21.51
C THR A 78 0.79 12.84 20.20
N GLU A 79 0.99 14.16 20.08
CA GLU A 79 1.73 14.76 18.96
C GLU A 79 3.12 14.11 18.78
N ASP A 80 3.84 13.82 19.86
CA ASP A 80 5.16 13.16 19.81
C ASP A 80 5.11 11.70 19.32
N SER A 81 3.94 11.06 19.37
CA SER A 81 3.75 9.67 18.95
C SER A 81 3.03 9.52 17.61
N ALA A 82 2.49 10.61 17.09
CA ALA A 82 1.83 10.68 15.79
C ALA A 82 2.82 11.28 14.78
N ARG A 83 2.95 10.63 13.64
CA ARG A 83 3.78 11.12 12.54
C ARG A 83 2.98 12.16 11.73
N SER A 84 3.59 13.29 11.40
CA SER A 84 3.05 14.23 10.40
C SER A 84 3.56 13.94 8.99
N SER A 85 2.79 14.33 7.98
CA SER A 85 3.19 14.31 6.57
C SER A 85 4.44 15.14 6.25
N THR A 86 4.79 16.11 7.10
CA THR A 86 5.99 16.94 6.95
C THR A 86 7.25 16.32 7.57
N GLU A 87 7.10 15.25 8.34
CA GLU A 87 8.19 14.58 9.03
C GLU A 87 8.78 13.44 8.20
N ASP A 88 10.10 13.28 8.26
CA ASP A 88 10.74 12.07 7.76
C ASP A 88 10.74 10.97 8.84
N PHE A 89 11.05 9.74 8.45
CA PHE A 89 11.06 8.61 9.38
C PHE A 89 12.31 8.64 10.26
N ALA A 90 12.15 8.38 11.56
CA ALA A 90 13.23 8.42 12.55
C ALA A 90 14.44 7.53 12.16
N THR A 91 14.18 6.40 11.50
CA THR A 91 15.20 5.66 10.76
C THR A 91 15.15 6.09 9.30
N ASN A 92 16.09 6.97 8.94
CA ASN A 92 16.33 7.27 7.54
C ASN A 92 16.74 5.97 6.85
N LEU A 93 16.35 5.80 5.59
CA LEU A 93 16.65 4.60 4.81
C LEU A 93 18.15 4.24 4.84
N ARG A 94 19.01 5.26 4.95
CA ARG A 94 20.46 5.12 5.12
C ARG A 94 20.85 4.37 6.39
N ASP A 95 20.17 4.60 7.50
CA ASP A 95 20.48 3.99 8.80
C ASP A 95 20.00 2.53 8.82
N ALA A 96 18.83 2.26 8.24
CA ALA A 96 18.33 0.89 8.04
C ALA A 96 19.25 0.06 7.12
N LEU A 97 19.79 0.67 6.06
CA LEU A 97 20.75 0.04 5.16
C LEU A 97 22.16 -0.09 5.78
N ALA A 98 22.59 0.85 6.61
CA ALA A 98 23.89 0.79 7.29
C ALA A 98 23.93 -0.36 8.31
N GLY A 99 22.84 -0.57 9.07
CA GLY A 99 22.68 -1.72 9.97
C GLY A 99 22.70 -3.08 9.26
N ALA A 100 22.40 -3.13 7.96
CA ALA A 100 22.51 -4.35 7.15
C ALA A 100 23.96 -4.70 6.76
N THR A 101 24.92 -3.77 6.92
CA THR A 101 26.32 -3.94 6.49
C THR A 101 27.34 -4.04 7.63
N GLY A 102 26.92 -3.91 8.90
CA GLY A 102 27.83 -4.08 10.02
C GLY A 102 27.15 -3.92 11.38
N GLN A 103 27.46 -4.86 12.28
CA GLN A 103 26.99 -5.03 13.65
C GLN A 103 25.59 -5.64 13.79
N GLN A 104 25.58 -6.96 14.06
CA GLN A 104 24.50 -7.63 14.79
C GLN A 104 24.13 -6.78 16.00
N PRO A 105 22.84 -6.40 16.18
CA PRO A 105 22.38 -6.02 17.51
C PRO A 105 22.71 -7.19 18.44
N GLU A 106 23.30 -6.93 19.61
CA GLU A 106 23.49 -7.95 20.62
C GLU A 106 22.15 -8.65 20.84
N ALA A 107 22.09 -9.94 20.50
CA ALA A 107 20.97 -10.78 20.86
C ALA A 107 20.87 -10.73 22.38
N ARG A 108 19.81 -10.08 22.89
CA ARG A 108 19.36 -10.40 24.24
C ARG A 108 18.96 -11.87 24.18
N GLU A 109 19.60 -12.70 24.99
CA GLU A 109 19.05 -14.01 25.33
C GLU A 109 17.71 -13.74 26.02
N GLU A 110 16.63 -13.72 25.25
CA GLU A 110 15.25 -13.62 25.74
C GLU A 110 14.47 -14.77 25.09
N ASP A 111 13.68 -15.45 25.92
CA ASP A 111 13.11 -16.80 25.76
C ASP A 111 12.46 -17.11 24.40
N ASP A 112 12.47 -18.41 24.06
CA ASP A 112 11.89 -19.11 22.88
C ASP A 112 10.35 -18.93 22.69
N ASP A 113 9.79 -17.74 22.90
CA ASP A 113 8.37 -17.47 22.64
C ASP A 113 8.18 -16.88 21.23
N ASP A 114 7.63 -17.71 20.32
CA ASP A 114 7.23 -17.41 18.93
C ASP A 114 6.32 -16.15 18.80
N ASN A 115 5.73 -15.68 19.91
CA ASN A 115 4.86 -14.50 19.96
C ASN A 115 5.60 -13.16 20.07
N THR A 116 6.90 -13.14 20.38
CA THR A 116 7.63 -11.89 20.68
C THR A 116 7.82 -11.01 19.44
N LEU A 117 8.11 -11.62 18.29
CA LEU A 117 8.29 -10.90 17.02
C LEU A 117 6.95 -10.38 16.45
N ARG A 118 5.87 -11.11 16.72
CA ARG A 118 4.50 -10.76 16.35
C ARG A 118 3.99 -9.57 17.17
N ASN A 119 4.19 -9.62 18.48
CA ASN A 119 3.84 -8.51 19.38
C ASN A 119 4.67 -7.26 19.05
N ALA A 120 5.93 -7.43 18.65
CA ALA A 120 6.76 -6.32 18.17
C ALA A 120 6.19 -5.67 16.89
N LEU A 121 5.64 -6.43 15.93
CA LEU A 121 5.00 -5.89 14.72
C LEU A 121 3.65 -5.19 15.00
N LEU A 122 2.88 -5.67 15.99
CA LEU A 122 1.51 -5.21 16.27
C LEU A 122 1.44 -3.99 17.21
N LEU A 123 2.45 -3.78 18.06
CA LEU A 123 2.46 -2.70 19.06
C LEU A 123 3.10 -1.38 18.59
N GLY A 124 3.60 -1.32 17.35
CA GLY A 124 4.36 -0.16 16.84
C GLY A 124 5.84 -0.46 16.56
N LEU A 125 6.11 -1.66 16.02
CA LEU A 125 7.28 -2.07 15.24
C LEU A 125 8.66 -1.88 15.95
N GLY A 126 8.93 -2.80 16.87
CA GLY A 126 10.31 -3.07 17.33
C GLY A 126 11.20 -3.60 16.18
N ALA A 127 12.49 -3.29 16.21
CA ALA A 127 13.42 -3.71 15.15
C ALA A 127 13.51 -5.24 15.08
N VAL A 128 13.17 -5.80 13.92
CA VAL A 128 13.37 -7.21 13.60
C VAL A 128 14.77 -7.41 13.02
N ALA A 129 15.46 -8.49 13.42
CA ALA A 129 16.79 -8.77 12.91
C ALA A 129 16.77 -9.04 11.40
N VAL A 130 17.53 -8.27 10.62
CA VAL A 130 17.73 -8.53 9.18
C VAL A 130 18.39 -9.90 8.99
N GLY A 131 17.88 -10.68 8.03
CA GLY A 131 18.30 -12.05 7.76
C GLY A 131 17.57 -13.12 8.57
N SER A 132 16.81 -12.74 9.61
CA SER A 132 15.90 -13.67 10.32
C SER A 132 14.73 -14.11 9.45
N TYR A 133 14.07 -15.20 9.82
CA TYR A 133 12.90 -15.72 9.12
C TYR A 133 11.65 -15.52 9.95
N LEU A 134 10.58 -15.06 9.30
CA LEU A 134 9.23 -15.06 9.82
C LEU A 134 8.52 -16.35 9.46
N ASN A 135 7.35 -16.56 10.07
CA ASN A 135 6.40 -17.60 9.68
C ASN A 135 6.15 -17.57 8.16
N ASN A 136 5.97 -18.77 7.59
CA ASN A 136 5.86 -19.05 6.15
C ASN A 136 7.18 -18.84 5.37
N ASN A 137 8.32 -19.03 6.02
CA ASN A 137 9.64 -19.03 5.39
C ASN A 137 9.98 -17.70 4.68
N ARG A 138 9.53 -16.57 5.25
CA ARG A 138 9.78 -15.22 4.72
C ARG A 138 11.01 -14.63 5.40
N GLN A 139 12.06 -14.33 4.64
CA GLN A 139 13.29 -13.78 5.20
C GLN A 139 13.22 -12.26 5.30
N VAL A 140 13.61 -11.69 6.44
CA VAL A 140 13.65 -10.24 6.64
C VAL A 140 14.79 -9.62 5.83
N ALA A 141 14.44 -8.81 4.84
CA ALA A 141 15.38 -8.11 3.96
C ALA A 141 15.71 -6.69 4.44
N LEU A 142 14.76 -6.03 5.09
CA LEU A 142 14.93 -4.72 5.71
C LEU A 142 14.02 -4.63 6.92
N SER A 143 14.51 -4.07 8.02
CA SER A 143 13.69 -3.74 9.18
C SER A 143 13.81 -2.27 9.51
N ALA A 144 12.66 -1.64 9.74
CA ALA A 144 12.54 -0.29 10.26
C ALA A 144 11.53 -0.28 11.42
N PRO A 145 11.51 0.79 12.25
CA PRO A 145 10.61 0.87 13.40
C PRO A 145 9.12 0.95 13.07
N ASP A 146 8.75 0.97 11.79
CA ASP A 146 7.37 1.17 11.34
C ASP A 146 6.99 0.22 10.19
N ARG A 147 7.92 -0.63 9.74
CA ARG A 147 7.69 -1.64 8.70
C ARG A 147 8.86 -2.60 8.57
N VAL A 148 8.58 -3.77 8.02
CA VAL A 148 9.55 -4.79 7.65
C VAL A 148 9.36 -5.14 6.18
N VAL A 149 10.44 -5.23 5.42
CA VAL A 149 10.40 -5.83 4.08
C VAL A 149 10.91 -7.25 4.19
N VAL A 150 10.14 -8.18 3.63
CA VAL A 150 10.49 -9.60 3.61
C VAL A 150 10.65 -10.09 2.18
N THR A 151 11.58 -11.01 1.98
CA THR A 151 11.80 -11.78 0.75
C THR A 151 11.14 -13.14 0.90
N ARG A 152 10.31 -13.50 -0.08
CA ARG A 152 9.67 -14.81 -0.20
C ARG A 152 10.57 -15.84 -0.89
N ALA A 153 10.13 -17.10 -0.96
CA ALA A 153 10.91 -18.19 -1.53
C ALA A 153 11.18 -18.02 -3.03
N ASP A 154 10.28 -17.36 -3.76
CA ASP A 154 10.46 -17.02 -5.17
C ASP A 154 11.34 -15.76 -5.43
N GLY A 155 11.85 -15.14 -4.36
CA GLY A 155 12.65 -13.92 -4.42
C GLY A 155 11.83 -12.63 -4.50
N SER A 156 10.50 -12.71 -4.60
CA SER A 156 9.64 -11.53 -4.53
C SER A 156 9.65 -10.92 -3.13
N GLN A 157 9.39 -9.61 -3.05
CA GLN A 157 9.40 -8.87 -1.80
C GLN A 157 8.03 -8.29 -1.46
N GLU A 158 7.76 -8.17 -0.16
CA GLU A 158 6.53 -7.59 0.41
C GLU A 158 6.86 -6.73 1.62
N VAL A 159 6.05 -5.68 1.81
CA VAL A 159 6.07 -4.87 3.03
C VAL A 159 5.06 -5.41 4.02
N ILE A 160 5.51 -5.61 5.25
CA ILE A 160 4.67 -5.80 6.44
C ILE A 160 4.74 -4.50 7.25
N LYS A 161 3.60 -3.92 7.60
CA LYS A 161 3.51 -2.61 8.26
C LYS A 161 2.33 -2.53 9.23
N ASP A 162 2.28 -1.46 10.01
CA ASP A 162 1.11 -1.16 10.82
C ASP A 162 -0.03 -0.56 9.99
N GLU A 163 -1.04 -1.38 9.67
CA GLU A 163 -2.22 -0.98 8.89
C GLU A 163 -3.13 0.06 9.58
N VAL A 164 -2.90 0.37 10.86
CA VAL A 164 -3.64 1.42 11.58
C VAL A 164 -2.83 2.70 11.79
N ALA A 165 -1.61 2.81 11.25
CA ALA A 165 -0.75 3.98 11.44
C ALA A 165 -1.46 5.31 11.12
N LEU A 166 -2.18 5.38 10.00
CA LEU A 166 -2.95 6.58 9.60
C LEU A 166 -4.09 6.95 10.57
N LEU A 167 -4.58 5.97 11.33
CA LEU A 167 -5.68 6.18 12.29
C LEU A 167 -5.18 6.76 13.61
N ARG A 168 -3.88 6.63 13.92
CA ARG A 168 -3.25 7.13 15.15
C ARG A 168 -3.06 8.65 15.07
N GLN A 169 -4.16 9.38 15.16
CA GLN A 169 -4.18 10.85 15.20
C GLN A 169 -4.04 11.33 16.65
N PRO A 170 -3.38 12.49 16.90
CA PRO A 170 -3.28 13.06 18.24
C PRO A 170 -4.64 13.17 18.94
N GLY A 171 -4.69 12.81 20.21
CA GLY A 171 -5.92 12.78 21.02
C GLY A 171 -6.68 11.46 20.96
N ALA A 172 -6.38 10.57 20.00
CA ALA A 172 -6.97 9.24 19.95
C ALA A 172 -6.40 8.30 21.01
N THR A 173 -7.19 7.33 21.44
CA THR A 173 -6.76 6.18 22.25
C THR A 173 -6.77 4.92 21.38
N VAL A 174 -5.66 4.18 21.38
CA VAL A 174 -5.50 2.93 20.63
C VAL A 174 -5.46 1.78 21.62
N ALA A 175 -6.43 0.87 21.50
CA ALA A 175 -6.41 -0.42 22.20
C ALA A 175 -6.13 -1.52 21.18
N THR A 176 -5.15 -2.39 21.44
CA THR A 176 -4.88 -3.58 20.62
C THR A 176 -5.05 -4.83 21.47
N GLU A 177 -5.95 -5.71 21.04
CA GLU A 177 -6.21 -7.04 21.59
C GLU A 177 -5.54 -8.10 20.73
N ASN A 178 -4.72 -8.94 21.34
CA ASN A 178 -4.08 -10.08 20.68
C ASN A 178 -4.72 -11.39 21.14
N PHE A 179 -4.85 -12.34 20.22
CA PHE A 179 -5.48 -13.65 20.46
C PHE A 179 -4.50 -14.80 20.23
N ASP A 180 -4.78 -15.95 20.83
CA ASP A 180 -3.90 -17.14 20.79
C ASP A 180 -3.71 -17.72 19.38
N ASP A 181 -4.74 -17.61 18.53
CA ASP A 181 -4.64 -18.00 17.11
C ASP A 181 -3.85 -17.00 16.27
N GLY A 182 -3.47 -15.90 16.90
CA GLY A 182 -2.67 -14.86 16.33
C GLY A 182 -3.41 -13.75 15.60
N SER A 183 -4.72 -13.87 15.49
CA SER A 183 -5.52 -12.73 15.07
C SER A 183 -5.37 -11.57 16.06
N SER A 184 -5.65 -10.36 15.60
CA SER A 184 -5.64 -9.16 16.45
C SER A 184 -6.83 -8.27 16.13
N ARG A 185 -7.24 -7.49 17.13
CA ARG A 185 -8.26 -6.45 17.02
C ARG A 185 -7.66 -5.14 17.53
N THR A 186 -7.58 -4.14 16.67
CA THR A 186 -7.16 -2.79 17.05
C THR A 186 -8.35 -1.85 17.00
N ILE A 187 -8.63 -1.18 18.11
CA ILE A 187 -9.71 -0.20 18.28
C ILE A 187 -9.07 1.17 18.47
N VAL A 188 -9.29 2.07 17.52
CA VAL A 188 -8.88 3.46 17.63
C VAL A 188 -10.09 4.31 17.98
N THR A 189 -10.11 4.86 19.19
CA THR A 189 -11.19 5.70 19.71
C THR A 189 -10.80 7.17 19.64
N ARG A 190 -11.62 7.99 18.99
CA ARG A 190 -11.43 9.44 18.86
C ARG A 190 -12.07 10.19 20.03
N GLU A 191 -11.70 11.47 20.18
CA GLU A 191 -12.26 12.34 21.22
C GLU A 191 -13.78 12.51 21.14
N ASP A 192 -14.35 12.43 19.93
CA ASP A 192 -15.80 12.51 19.71
C ASP A 192 -16.56 11.21 20.05
N GLY A 193 -15.83 10.16 20.46
CA GLY A 193 -16.38 8.83 20.79
C GLY A 193 -16.56 7.91 19.60
N SER A 194 -16.30 8.36 18.37
CA SER A 194 -16.24 7.46 17.21
C SER A 194 -15.05 6.51 17.33
N ARG A 195 -15.21 5.30 16.77
CA ARG A 195 -14.22 4.22 16.86
C ARG A 195 -13.98 3.60 15.49
N VAL A 196 -12.73 3.33 15.15
CA VAL A 196 -12.37 2.49 14.01
C VAL A 196 -11.83 1.16 14.53
N VAL A 197 -12.52 0.07 14.20
CA VAL A 197 -12.16 -1.29 14.60
C VAL A 197 -11.55 -2.00 13.39
N THR A 198 -10.27 -2.36 13.49
CA THR A 198 -9.55 -3.12 12.46
C THR A 198 -9.19 -4.49 13.01
N ILE A 199 -9.61 -5.55 12.32
CA ILE A 199 -9.31 -6.95 12.67
C ILE A 199 -8.34 -7.50 11.64
N ARG A 200 -7.26 -8.14 12.12
CA ARG A 200 -6.24 -8.78 11.28
C ARG A 200 -6.14 -10.27 11.56
N ASP A 201 -5.75 -11.03 10.54
CA ASP A 201 -5.45 -12.45 10.66
C ASP A 201 -4.05 -12.70 11.25
N ALA A 202 -3.66 -13.97 11.32
CA ALA A 202 -2.35 -14.35 11.83
C ALA A 202 -1.18 -13.93 10.93
N ASN A 203 -1.44 -13.62 9.65
CA ASN A 203 -0.47 -13.12 8.68
C ASN A 203 -0.44 -11.59 8.61
N LEU A 204 -1.15 -10.90 9.52
CA LEU A 204 -1.28 -9.45 9.59
C LEU A 204 -2.09 -8.84 8.45
N GLN A 205 -2.82 -9.65 7.68
CA GLN A 205 -3.74 -9.18 6.65
C GLN A 205 -5.01 -8.64 7.30
N VAL A 206 -5.51 -7.50 6.79
CA VAL A 206 -6.78 -6.92 7.26
C VAL A 206 -7.93 -7.82 6.82
N LEU A 207 -8.65 -8.36 7.80
CA LEU A 207 -9.86 -9.15 7.57
C LEU A 207 -11.10 -8.26 7.56
N ARG A 208 -11.16 -7.30 8.47
CA ARG A 208 -12.32 -6.40 8.58
C ARG A 208 -11.89 -5.04 9.09
N ARG A 209 -12.50 -4.00 8.54
CA ARG A 209 -12.45 -2.64 9.09
C ARG A 209 -13.85 -2.07 9.19
N THR A 210 -14.19 -1.58 10.38
CA THR A 210 -15.50 -1.01 10.67
C THR A 210 -15.34 0.34 11.35
N LEU A 211 -16.00 1.36 10.81
CA LEU A 211 -16.22 2.64 11.50
C LEU A 211 -17.49 2.53 12.35
N VAL A 212 -17.38 2.85 13.62
CA VAL A 212 -18.51 3.06 14.54
C VAL A 212 -18.56 4.56 14.81
N SER A 213 -19.56 5.23 14.27
CA SER A 213 -19.76 6.67 14.44
C SER A 213 -20.13 7.00 15.90
N ALA A 214 -19.99 8.26 16.32
CA ALA A 214 -20.31 8.70 17.68
C ALA A 214 -21.77 8.45 18.09
N ASP A 215 -22.69 8.37 17.11
CA ASP A 215 -24.10 8.03 17.31
C ASP A 215 -24.37 6.51 17.38
N GLY A 216 -23.33 5.69 17.25
CA GLY A 216 -23.39 4.23 17.23
C GLY A 216 -23.62 3.61 15.84
N THR A 217 -23.78 4.42 14.79
CA THR A 217 -23.94 3.91 13.41
C THR A 217 -22.69 3.17 12.95
N THR A 218 -22.86 1.94 12.46
CA THR A 218 -21.75 1.12 11.97
C THR A 218 -21.65 1.14 10.44
N THR A 219 -20.44 1.41 9.95
CA THR A 219 -20.10 1.41 8.53
C THR A 219 -18.97 0.41 8.31
N GLN A 220 -19.28 -0.69 7.63
CA GLN A 220 -18.27 -1.66 7.19
C GLN A 220 -17.52 -1.09 5.99
N LEU A 221 -16.19 -0.98 6.13
CA LEU A 221 -15.27 -0.38 5.16
C LEU A 221 -14.52 -1.44 4.36
N ILE A 222 -14.10 -2.52 5.02
CA ILE A 222 -13.41 -3.67 4.44
C ILE A 222 -14.01 -4.94 5.06
N ASP A 223 -14.31 -5.96 4.24
CA ASP A 223 -14.72 -7.28 4.71
C ASP A 223 -14.22 -8.43 3.84
N ASP A 224 -13.00 -8.87 4.16
CA ASP A 224 -12.32 -10.02 3.57
C ASP A 224 -12.69 -11.33 4.32
N THR A 225 -13.72 -11.33 5.16
CA THR A 225 -14.17 -12.54 5.89
C THR A 225 -15.14 -13.40 5.11
N THR A 226 -15.59 -12.90 3.95
CA THR A 226 -16.54 -13.58 3.07
C THR A 226 -15.85 -14.60 2.17
N ASP A 227 -16.61 -15.55 1.64
CA ASP A 227 -16.09 -16.51 0.65
C ASP A 227 -15.80 -15.77 -0.67
N VAL A 228 -14.53 -15.71 -1.06
CA VAL A 228 -14.11 -15.04 -2.30
C VAL A 228 -13.53 -16.05 -3.27
N GLN A 229 -14.05 -16.05 -4.48
CA GLN A 229 -13.66 -16.99 -5.53
C GLN A 229 -12.18 -16.81 -5.91
N PRO A 230 -11.49 -17.88 -6.36
CA PRO A 230 -10.17 -17.74 -6.98
C PRO A 230 -10.19 -16.74 -8.14
N VAL A 231 -9.05 -16.12 -8.42
CA VAL A 231 -8.88 -15.18 -9.53
C VAL A 231 -8.14 -15.88 -10.66
N ASP A 232 -8.83 -16.07 -11.78
CA ASP A 232 -8.20 -16.41 -13.06
C ASP A 232 -7.96 -15.12 -13.85
N VAL A 233 -6.70 -14.68 -13.89
CA VAL A 233 -6.28 -13.45 -14.58
C VAL A 233 -6.67 -13.48 -16.06
N GLY A 234 -6.65 -14.64 -16.71
CA GLY A 234 -7.03 -14.78 -18.13
C GLY A 234 -8.51 -14.57 -18.39
N GLN A 235 -9.35 -14.59 -17.36
CA GLN A 235 -10.80 -14.37 -17.44
C GLN A 235 -11.22 -12.97 -16.95
N LEU A 236 -10.28 -12.17 -16.44
CA LEU A 236 -10.59 -10.80 -16.05
C LEU A 236 -10.92 -9.95 -17.30
N PRO A 237 -11.86 -8.99 -17.18
CA PRO A 237 -12.11 -8.05 -18.27
C PRO A 237 -10.86 -7.19 -18.52
N ALA A 238 -10.85 -6.49 -19.66
CA ALA A 238 -9.79 -5.54 -19.97
C ALA A 238 -9.67 -4.47 -18.87
N ALA A 239 -8.45 -3.99 -18.63
CA ALA A 239 -8.16 -2.93 -17.68
C ALA A 239 -8.97 -1.64 -17.96
N ALA A 240 -9.21 -0.87 -16.90
CA ALA A 240 -9.91 0.39 -17.00
C ALA A 240 -9.11 1.39 -17.84
N PRO A 241 -9.77 2.23 -18.66
CA PRO A 241 -9.08 3.21 -19.48
C PRO A 241 -8.37 4.26 -18.62
N VAL A 242 -7.04 4.29 -18.70
CA VAL A 242 -6.19 5.24 -17.99
C VAL A 242 -6.07 6.54 -18.78
N GLN A 243 -6.02 7.67 -18.07
CA GLN A 243 -5.80 8.96 -18.71
C GLN A 243 -4.30 9.17 -18.94
N THR A 244 -3.92 9.49 -20.17
CA THR A 244 -2.51 9.62 -20.58
C THR A 244 -1.97 11.05 -20.50
N GLY A 245 -2.83 12.02 -20.16
CA GLY A 245 -2.46 13.43 -20.03
C GLY A 245 -1.56 13.71 -18.83
N THR A 246 -0.70 14.73 -18.96
CA THR A 246 0.16 15.24 -17.86
C THR A 246 -0.35 16.55 -17.27
N ALA A 247 -1.38 17.15 -17.86
CA ALA A 247 -2.01 18.35 -17.33
C ALA A 247 -2.67 18.06 -15.97
N PRO A 248 -2.60 19.00 -15.01
CA PRO A 248 -3.39 18.91 -13.78
C PRO A 248 -4.87 18.79 -14.13
N LEU A 249 -5.55 17.85 -13.47
CA LEU A 249 -6.99 17.64 -13.63
C LEU A 249 -7.73 18.65 -12.76
N ASN A 250 -8.80 19.24 -13.29
CA ASN A 250 -9.77 19.95 -12.46
C ASN A 250 -10.64 18.93 -11.69
N GLU A 251 -11.50 19.41 -10.80
CA GLU A 251 -12.27 18.52 -9.91
C GLU A 251 -13.32 17.66 -10.61
N ASP A 252 -13.95 18.17 -11.66
CA ASP A 252 -14.89 17.39 -12.44
C ASP A 252 -14.17 16.27 -13.20
N GLU A 253 -12.97 16.58 -13.73
CA GLU A 253 -12.09 15.60 -14.35
C GLU A 253 -11.56 14.58 -13.34
N LEU A 254 -11.17 15.00 -12.13
CA LEU A 254 -10.75 14.11 -11.04
C LEU A 254 -11.88 13.17 -10.62
N ARG A 255 -13.09 13.70 -10.44
CA ARG A 255 -14.27 12.90 -10.09
C ARG A 255 -14.57 11.86 -11.17
N ALA A 256 -14.56 12.27 -12.44
CA ALA A 256 -14.72 11.34 -13.56
C ALA A 256 -13.56 10.34 -13.66
N ALA A 257 -12.34 10.72 -13.25
CA ALA A 257 -11.18 9.84 -13.25
C ALA A 257 -11.26 8.76 -12.17
N LEU A 258 -11.64 9.11 -10.95
CA LEU A 258 -11.80 8.17 -9.84
C LEU A 258 -12.98 7.20 -10.05
N GLN A 259 -13.97 7.60 -10.85
CA GLN A 259 -15.11 6.74 -11.22
C GLN A 259 -14.84 5.84 -12.45
N ARG A 260 -13.67 5.94 -13.09
CA ARG A 260 -13.34 5.09 -14.23
C ARG A 260 -12.94 3.69 -13.78
N GLU A 261 -13.84 2.75 -14.02
CA GLU A 261 -13.65 1.33 -13.72
C GLU A 261 -14.08 0.45 -14.89
N SER A 262 -13.55 -0.76 -14.91
CA SER A 262 -13.98 -1.83 -15.79
C SER A 262 -15.22 -2.50 -15.22
N ASN A 263 -16.15 -2.89 -16.10
CA ASN A 263 -17.32 -3.63 -15.67
C ASN A 263 -16.92 -5.04 -15.22
N VAL A 264 -16.87 -5.25 -13.91
CA VAL A 264 -16.56 -6.54 -13.29
C VAL A 264 -17.76 -7.02 -12.47
N GLY A 265 -18.27 -8.20 -12.80
CA GLY A 265 -19.45 -8.79 -12.14
C GLY A 265 -19.14 -9.48 -10.80
N ARG A 266 -17.99 -9.19 -10.18
CA ARG A 266 -17.54 -9.83 -8.95
C ARG A 266 -16.71 -8.87 -8.10
N ARG A 267 -16.67 -9.16 -6.80
CA ARG A 267 -15.84 -8.48 -5.81
C ARG A 267 -14.57 -9.28 -5.51
N PHE A 268 -13.62 -8.63 -4.84
CA PHE A 268 -12.28 -9.10 -4.51
C PHE A 268 -11.93 -8.72 -3.07
N THR A 269 -11.05 -9.50 -2.46
CA THR A 269 -10.45 -9.13 -1.18
C THR A 269 -9.49 -7.95 -1.34
N LEU A 270 -9.20 -7.22 -0.26
CA LEU A 270 -8.15 -6.20 -0.29
C LEU A 270 -6.80 -6.79 -0.67
N SER A 271 -6.50 -8.01 -0.23
CA SER A 271 -5.29 -8.73 -0.63
C SER A 271 -5.22 -9.00 -2.13
N GLN A 272 -6.32 -9.41 -2.76
CA GLN A 272 -6.41 -9.59 -4.22
C GLN A 272 -6.16 -8.27 -4.97
N ILE A 273 -6.76 -7.17 -4.50
CA ILE A 273 -6.59 -5.85 -5.12
C ILE A 273 -5.14 -5.35 -4.99
N ARG A 274 -4.48 -5.57 -3.85
CA ARG A 274 -3.08 -5.15 -3.65
C ARG A 274 -2.11 -6.01 -4.46
N ASN A 275 -2.29 -7.34 -4.45
CA ASN A 275 -1.29 -8.28 -4.93
C ASN A 275 -1.46 -8.73 -6.39
N ILE A 276 -2.64 -8.58 -7.00
CA ILE A 276 -2.90 -8.98 -8.39
C ILE A 276 -3.00 -7.72 -9.25
N ALA A 277 -1.99 -7.50 -10.08
CA ALA A 277 -1.86 -6.28 -10.89
C ALA A 277 -3.06 -6.06 -11.82
N GLU A 278 -3.60 -7.15 -12.38
CA GLU A 278 -4.74 -7.12 -13.29
C GLU A 278 -6.06 -6.82 -12.58
N VAL A 279 -6.24 -7.28 -11.34
CA VAL A 279 -7.40 -6.89 -10.51
C VAL A 279 -7.32 -5.40 -10.19
N ARG A 280 -6.13 -4.92 -9.80
CA ARG A 280 -5.89 -3.50 -9.52
C ARG A 280 -6.13 -2.61 -10.74
N ALA A 281 -5.78 -3.10 -11.92
CA ALA A 281 -5.98 -2.43 -13.19
C ALA A 281 -7.46 -2.33 -13.63
N LEU A 282 -8.38 -2.99 -12.92
CA LEU A 282 -9.83 -2.84 -13.15
C LEU A 282 -10.38 -1.47 -12.72
N VAL A 283 -9.62 -0.68 -11.98
CA VAL A 283 -9.94 0.73 -11.67
C VAL A 283 -8.79 1.61 -12.14
N ALA A 284 -9.09 2.80 -12.67
CA ALA A 284 -8.06 3.67 -13.23
C ALA A 284 -7.27 4.38 -12.11
N PRO A 285 -5.92 4.47 -12.22
CA PRO A 285 -5.13 5.32 -11.32
C PRO A 285 -5.27 6.79 -11.70
N VAL A 286 -5.31 7.64 -10.67
CA VAL A 286 -5.14 9.09 -10.77
C VAL A 286 -3.74 9.44 -10.27
N ASN A 287 -2.86 9.83 -11.19
CA ASN A 287 -1.49 10.19 -10.82
C ASN A 287 -1.45 11.54 -10.09
N ILE A 288 -0.67 11.59 -9.01
CA ILE A 288 -0.46 12.80 -8.23
C ILE A 288 0.80 13.50 -8.71
N ASN A 289 0.67 14.31 -9.76
CA ASN A 289 1.80 14.89 -10.48
C ASN A 289 2.53 16.02 -9.73
N GLY A 290 1.87 16.67 -8.76
CA GLY A 290 2.40 17.83 -8.04
C GLY A 290 3.32 17.50 -6.86
N ILE A 291 3.38 16.24 -6.43
CA ILE A 291 4.17 15.82 -5.28
C ILE A 291 5.53 15.30 -5.74
N THR A 292 6.58 15.82 -5.10
CA THR A 292 7.96 15.45 -5.40
C THR A 292 8.69 15.22 -4.09
N PHE A 293 9.42 14.12 -3.99
CA PHE A 293 10.17 13.76 -2.80
C PHE A 293 11.66 14.01 -3.00
N ASP A 294 12.34 14.47 -1.95
CA ASP A 294 13.79 14.53 -1.93
C ASP A 294 14.39 13.11 -1.95
N THR A 295 15.64 13.00 -2.37
CA THR A 295 16.33 11.70 -2.48
C THR A 295 16.41 11.01 -1.12
N GLY A 296 15.84 9.80 -1.04
CA GLY A 296 15.80 9.01 0.20
C GLY A 296 14.78 9.49 1.23
N SER A 297 14.02 10.54 0.93
CA SER A 297 12.98 11.09 1.80
C SER A 297 11.58 10.67 1.36
N ALA A 298 10.69 10.62 2.34
CA ALA A 298 9.27 10.46 2.15
C ALA A 298 8.44 11.65 2.67
N ALA A 299 9.06 12.71 3.18
CA ALA A 299 8.37 13.89 3.66
C ALA A 299 7.82 14.75 2.50
N ILE A 300 6.68 15.40 2.72
CA ILE A 300 6.07 16.35 1.78
C ILE A 300 6.12 17.74 2.40
N ARG A 301 6.61 18.73 1.64
CA ARG A 301 6.60 20.13 2.10
C ARG A 301 5.18 20.71 2.03
N PRO A 302 4.78 21.59 2.97
CA PRO A 302 3.43 22.15 3.00
C PRO A 302 2.99 22.81 1.68
N GLU A 303 3.91 23.49 0.97
CA GLU A 303 3.61 24.09 -0.33
C GLU A 303 3.23 23.05 -1.40
N GLN A 304 3.75 21.82 -1.31
CA GLN A 304 3.42 20.73 -2.23
C GLN A 304 2.10 20.04 -1.83
N ALA A 305 1.73 20.09 -0.55
CA ALA A 305 0.43 19.61 -0.10
C ALA A 305 -0.72 20.37 -0.77
N GLN A 306 -0.53 21.64 -1.18
CA GLN A 306 -1.54 22.40 -1.92
C GLN A 306 -1.95 21.73 -3.25
N GLU A 307 -1.05 20.96 -3.87
CA GLU A 307 -1.35 20.20 -5.10
C GLU A 307 -2.36 19.06 -4.87
N LEU A 308 -2.59 18.67 -3.61
CA LEU A 308 -3.60 17.69 -3.22
C LEU A 308 -4.99 18.31 -3.01
N GLN A 309 -5.14 19.63 -3.02
CA GLN A 309 -6.39 20.28 -2.63
C GLN A 309 -7.61 19.82 -3.42
N GLY A 310 -7.51 19.79 -4.76
CA GLY A 310 -8.61 19.35 -5.61
C GLY A 310 -8.94 17.87 -5.41
N LEU A 311 -7.91 17.03 -5.21
CA LEU A 311 -8.09 15.61 -4.94
C LEU A 311 -8.73 15.36 -3.57
N GLY A 312 -8.25 16.03 -2.53
CA GLY A 312 -8.77 15.95 -1.17
C GLY A 312 -10.25 16.35 -1.12
N ARG A 313 -10.62 17.47 -1.76
CA ARG A 313 -12.03 17.90 -1.85
C ARG A 313 -12.90 16.85 -2.55
N VAL A 314 -12.46 16.32 -3.70
CA VAL A 314 -13.23 15.29 -4.41
C VAL A 314 -13.40 14.02 -3.58
N ILE A 315 -12.35 13.57 -2.89
CA ILE A 315 -12.42 12.39 -2.01
C ILE A 315 -13.37 12.65 -0.84
N GLN A 316 -13.28 13.81 -0.19
CA GLN A 316 -14.16 14.19 0.92
C GLN A 316 -15.64 14.22 0.49
N GLU A 317 -15.93 14.82 -0.67
CA GLU A 317 -17.29 14.84 -1.23
C GLU A 317 -17.82 13.43 -1.50
N GLN A 318 -16.98 12.53 -2.01
CA GLN A 318 -17.36 11.14 -2.27
C GLN A 318 -17.62 10.37 -0.97
N ILE A 319 -16.77 10.51 0.05
CA ILE A 319 -16.96 9.90 1.38
C ILE A 319 -18.23 10.44 2.03
N ALA A 320 -18.49 11.74 1.94
CA ALA A 320 -19.71 12.34 2.48
C ALA A 320 -20.98 11.79 1.80
N ALA A 321 -20.92 11.50 0.50
CA ALA A 321 -22.02 10.88 -0.24
C ALA A 321 -22.18 9.38 0.05
N ASN A 322 -21.07 8.68 0.27
CA ASN A 322 -21.02 7.26 0.58
C ASN A 322 -19.91 6.99 1.61
N PRO A 323 -20.24 6.83 2.90
CA PRO A 323 -19.23 6.58 3.93
C PRO A 323 -18.42 5.28 3.76
N ARG A 324 -18.83 4.39 2.84
CA ARG A 324 -18.13 3.15 2.47
C ARG A 324 -17.06 3.34 1.39
N GLU A 325 -16.80 4.55 0.93
CA GLU A 325 -15.75 4.80 -0.06
C GLU A 325 -14.38 4.37 0.46
N ILE A 326 -13.55 3.74 -0.38
CA ILE A 326 -12.19 3.31 -0.05
C ILE A 326 -11.28 3.72 -1.19
N PHE A 327 -10.21 4.43 -0.84
CA PHE A 327 -9.20 4.89 -1.77
C PHE A 327 -7.87 4.26 -1.42
N MET A 328 -7.24 3.65 -2.41
CA MET A 328 -5.89 3.12 -2.32
C MET A 328 -4.88 4.13 -2.84
N ILE A 329 -3.94 4.52 -1.99
CA ILE A 329 -2.80 5.37 -2.32
C ILE A 329 -1.61 4.45 -2.64
N GLU A 330 -1.07 4.60 -3.84
CA GLU A 330 0.04 3.79 -4.34
C GLU A 330 1.32 4.62 -4.38
N GLY A 331 2.44 4.02 -4.01
CA GLY A 331 3.76 4.60 -4.13
C GLY A 331 4.66 3.79 -5.05
N HIS A 332 5.47 4.48 -5.86
CA HIS A 332 6.45 3.86 -6.75
C HIS A 332 7.79 4.59 -6.70
N THR A 333 8.86 3.86 -6.97
CA THR A 333 10.22 4.38 -7.11
C THR A 333 10.75 4.13 -8.51
N ASP A 334 11.89 4.75 -8.80
CA ASP A 334 12.77 4.28 -9.86
C ASP A 334 13.60 3.07 -9.38
N THR A 335 14.61 2.68 -10.15
CA THR A 335 15.44 1.50 -9.85
C THR A 335 16.73 1.84 -9.11
N VAL A 336 16.83 3.02 -8.48
CA VAL A 336 18.04 3.43 -7.76
C VAL A 336 17.96 2.98 -6.31
N GLY A 337 18.80 2.02 -5.93
CA GLY A 337 18.83 1.45 -4.58
C GLY A 337 18.65 -0.06 -4.63
N SER A 338 18.39 -0.68 -3.48
CA SER A 338 17.94 -2.07 -3.44
C SER A 338 16.42 -2.15 -3.53
N ASP A 339 15.90 -3.25 -4.05
CA ASP A 339 14.46 -3.52 -4.15
C ASP A 339 13.76 -3.32 -2.80
N ALA A 340 14.37 -3.79 -1.70
CA ALA A 340 13.79 -3.69 -0.36
C ALA A 340 13.74 -2.23 0.12
N ALA A 341 14.77 -1.46 -0.19
CA ALA A 341 14.83 -0.04 0.12
C ALA A 341 13.79 0.75 -0.68
N ASN A 342 13.66 0.43 -1.96
CA ASN A 342 12.68 1.01 -2.87
C ASN A 342 11.25 0.68 -2.45
N LEU A 343 10.99 -0.56 -2.06
CA LEU A 343 9.70 -1.00 -1.60
C LEU A 343 9.30 -0.30 -0.29
N ALA A 344 10.18 -0.28 0.71
CA ALA A 344 9.95 0.46 1.95
C ALA A 344 9.72 1.96 1.70
N LEU A 345 10.56 2.61 0.88
CA LEU A 345 10.45 4.04 0.57
C LEU A 345 9.16 4.37 -0.18
N SER A 346 8.77 3.54 -1.14
CA SER A 346 7.54 3.73 -1.90
C SER A 346 6.30 3.65 -0.99
N ASP A 347 6.29 2.71 -0.03
CA ASP A 347 5.17 2.55 0.90
C ASP A 347 5.09 3.73 1.87
N ARG A 348 6.26 4.22 2.33
CA ARG A 348 6.38 5.42 3.15
C ARG A 348 5.83 6.66 2.45
N ARG A 349 6.11 6.81 1.15
CA ARG A 349 5.61 7.92 0.34
C ARG A 349 4.10 7.85 0.15
N ALA A 350 3.55 6.66 -0.06
CA ALA A 350 2.10 6.46 -0.14
C ALA A 350 1.43 6.84 1.20
N GLU A 351 2.03 6.45 2.32
CA GLU A 351 1.57 6.84 3.65
C GLU A 351 1.63 8.35 3.89
N THR A 352 2.74 9.01 3.54
CA THR A 352 2.85 10.48 3.66
C THR A 352 1.80 11.20 2.82
N VAL A 353 1.48 10.71 1.62
CA VAL A 353 0.40 11.29 0.81
C VAL A 353 -0.96 11.13 1.51
N ALA A 354 -1.24 9.97 2.09
CA ALA A 354 -2.48 9.73 2.84
C ALA A 354 -2.57 10.62 4.10
N LEU A 355 -1.45 10.79 4.82
CA LEU A 355 -1.34 11.73 5.94
C LEU A 355 -1.60 13.16 5.47
N ALA A 356 -1.01 13.61 4.36
CA ALA A 356 -1.24 14.95 3.84
C ALA A 356 -2.70 15.18 3.42
N LEU A 357 -3.36 14.17 2.84
CA LEU A 357 -4.80 14.21 2.54
C LEU A 357 -5.64 14.35 3.82
N THR A 358 -5.23 13.68 4.89
CA THR A 358 -5.91 13.72 6.19
C THR A 358 -5.68 15.07 6.89
N GLU A 359 -4.42 15.48 7.04
CA GLU A 359 -4.00 16.66 7.81
C GLU A 359 -4.44 17.99 7.21
N TYR A 360 -4.37 18.12 5.87
CA TYR A 360 -4.62 19.40 5.20
C TYR A 360 -6.03 19.52 4.61
N PHE A 361 -6.73 18.40 4.41
CA PHE A 361 -8.00 18.37 3.68
C PHE A 361 -9.09 17.54 4.37
N ASP A 362 -8.86 17.11 5.62
CA ASP A 362 -9.83 16.37 6.44
C ASP A 362 -10.40 15.12 5.75
N VAL A 363 -9.60 14.47 4.91
CA VAL A 363 -9.97 13.17 4.35
C VAL A 363 -9.91 12.13 5.47
N ALA A 364 -11.02 11.43 5.70
CA ALA A 364 -11.12 10.43 6.75
C ALA A 364 -10.09 9.29 6.54
N PRO A 365 -9.13 9.08 7.47
CA PRO A 365 -8.02 8.14 7.26
C PRO A 365 -8.46 6.68 7.22
N GLU A 366 -9.62 6.33 7.79
CA GLU A 366 -10.23 5.00 7.72
C GLU A 366 -10.66 4.61 6.31
N ASN A 367 -10.96 5.61 5.46
CA ASN A 367 -11.31 5.44 4.06
C ASN A 367 -10.07 5.35 3.15
N LEU A 368 -8.85 5.44 3.72
CA LEU A 368 -7.60 5.35 2.99
C LEU A 368 -6.87 4.03 3.30
N VAL A 369 -6.32 3.42 2.25
CA VAL A 369 -5.35 2.32 2.36
C VAL A 369 -4.11 2.68 1.56
N THR A 370 -2.93 2.24 1.99
CA THR A 370 -1.67 2.59 1.32
C THR A 370 -0.97 1.33 0.84
N GLN A 371 -0.23 1.42 -0.27
CA GLN A 371 0.60 0.35 -0.76
C GLN A 371 1.81 0.90 -1.52
N GLY A 372 3.01 0.53 -1.09
CA GLY A 372 4.23 0.70 -1.87
C GLY A 372 4.47 -0.49 -2.80
N TYR A 373 4.89 -0.20 -4.02
CA TYR A 373 5.28 -1.23 -4.99
C TYR A 373 6.74 -1.14 -5.43
N GLY A 374 7.51 -0.20 -4.86
CA GLY A 374 8.89 0.06 -5.24
C GLY A 374 9.02 0.24 -6.75
N GLU A 375 9.91 -0.54 -7.35
CA GLU A 375 10.19 -0.53 -8.79
C GLU A 375 9.40 -1.57 -9.60
N GLN A 376 8.45 -2.31 -9.00
CA GLN A 376 7.73 -3.40 -9.67
C GLN A 376 6.91 -2.93 -10.88
N PHE A 377 6.36 -1.71 -10.82
CA PHE A 377 5.49 -1.13 -11.84
C PHE A 377 6.08 0.17 -12.39
N LEU A 378 7.20 0.07 -13.10
CA LEU A 378 7.82 1.24 -13.75
C LEU A 378 6.92 1.79 -14.85
N ARG A 379 6.70 3.11 -14.84
CA ARG A 379 6.06 3.83 -15.94
C ARG A 379 6.97 3.86 -17.18
N ILE A 380 8.26 4.07 -16.95
CA ILE A 380 9.33 3.98 -17.93
C ILE A 380 10.18 2.77 -17.58
N ARG A 381 10.11 1.70 -18.39
CA ARG A 381 10.86 0.45 -18.18
C ARG A 381 12.33 0.59 -18.56
N ALA A 382 13.04 1.37 -17.76
CA ALA A 382 14.47 1.56 -17.87
C ALA A 382 15.06 1.72 -16.47
N GLU A 383 16.31 1.27 -16.31
CA GLU A 383 17.07 1.46 -15.09
C GLU A 383 17.54 2.91 -14.94
N GLY A 384 17.74 3.34 -13.70
CA GLY A 384 18.35 4.61 -13.33
C GLY A 384 17.40 5.59 -12.64
N ASP A 385 17.91 6.79 -12.33
CA ASP A 385 17.17 7.88 -11.69
C ASP A 385 16.17 8.49 -12.70
N ILE A 386 14.96 7.92 -12.76
CA ILE A 386 13.91 8.34 -13.68
C ILE A 386 12.75 8.95 -12.89
N ARG A 387 12.60 10.28 -13.01
CA ARG A 387 11.62 11.05 -12.24
C ARG A 387 10.19 10.58 -12.45
N GLU A 388 9.83 10.19 -13.67
CA GLU A 388 8.50 9.71 -14.04
C GLU A 388 8.12 8.38 -13.36
N ASN A 389 9.11 7.61 -12.88
CA ASN A 389 8.89 6.40 -12.10
C ASN A 389 8.64 6.71 -10.62
N ARG A 390 9.22 7.80 -10.09
CA ARG A 390 8.99 8.30 -8.72
C ARG A 390 7.65 9.03 -8.63
N ARG A 391 6.58 8.26 -8.47
CA ARG A 391 5.20 8.77 -8.51
C ARG A 391 4.37 8.22 -7.35
N ALA A 392 3.32 8.96 -7.02
CA ALA A 392 2.21 8.46 -6.24
C ALA A 392 0.92 8.47 -7.08
N SER A 393 0.01 7.56 -6.79
CA SER A 393 -1.26 7.43 -7.49
C SER A 393 -2.39 7.16 -6.51
N VAL A 394 -3.63 7.49 -6.88
CA VAL A 394 -4.84 7.15 -6.12
C VAL A 394 -5.79 6.33 -6.98
N ARG A 395 -6.35 5.27 -6.40
CA ARG A 395 -7.44 4.48 -6.99
C ARG A 395 -8.62 4.46 -6.04
N ARG A 396 -9.83 4.67 -6.56
CA ARG A 396 -11.06 4.33 -5.83
C ARG A 396 -11.29 2.83 -5.99
N ILE A 397 -11.29 2.07 -4.90
CA ILE A 397 -11.36 0.60 -4.94
C ILE A 397 -12.68 0.03 -4.39
N THR A 398 -13.62 0.89 -3.99
CA THR A 398 -14.91 0.52 -3.37
C THR A 398 -15.70 -0.50 -4.16
N GLU A 399 -15.79 -0.37 -5.49
CA GLU A 399 -16.55 -1.32 -6.31
C GLU A 399 -15.83 -2.64 -6.55
N LEU A 400 -14.52 -2.69 -6.32
CA LEU A 400 -13.76 -3.94 -6.35
C LEU A 400 -13.87 -4.69 -5.03
N LEU A 401 -13.94 -4.00 -3.90
CA LEU A 401 -13.93 -4.63 -2.58
C LEU A 401 -15.18 -5.46 -2.30
N ALA A 402 -14.97 -6.63 -1.68
CA ALA A 402 -16.01 -7.34 -0.96
C ALA A 402 -16.41 -6.49 0.26
N GLN A 403 -17.70 -6.20 0.39
CA GLN A 403 -18.26 -5.35 1.44
C GLN A 403 -19.43 -6.02 2.13
#